data_AF-A0A7M2XCY0-F1
#
_entry.id   AF-A0A7M2XCY0-F1
#
_cell.length_a   1.000
_cell.length_b   1.000
_cell.length_c   1.000
_cell.angle_alpha   90.00
_cell.angle_beta   90.00
_cell.angle_gamma   90.00
#
_symmetry.space_group_name_H-M   'P 1'
#
loop_
_entity.id
_entity.type
_entity.pdbx_description
1 polymer ?
#
loop_
_entity_poly.entity_id
_entity_poly.type
_entity_poly.pdbx_seq_one_letter_code
_entity_poly.pdbx_strand_id
1 'polypeptide(L)'
;MARPAITGPRLDRETRAERLAYVTAHILLALFDAGATGRDMVQWTKEPRLLPTCPLGKFRGVPWSEVEAGFLGWMLRQPTMEEDLKWNAQREITRRQKGAGL
;
A
#
# COMPACT_ATOMS: atom_id res chain seq x y z
N MET A 1 -2.93 44.56 -39.52
CA MET A 1 -3.32 43.13 -39.58
C MET A 1 -3.38 42.59 -38.16
N ALA A 2 -4.58 42.33 -37.64
CA ALA A 2 -4.79 41.84 -36.28
C ALA A 2 -4.74 40.30 -36.26
N ARG A 3 -3.97 39.74 -35.31
CA ARG A 3 -3.91 38.28 -35.06
C ARG A 3 -5.28 37.78 -34.57
N PRO A 4 -5.72 36.58 -34.97
CA PRO A 4 -6.99 36.04 -34.50
C PRO A 4 -6.85 35.65 -33.01
N ALA A 5 -7.83 36.06 -32.21
CA ALA A 5 -7.99 35.58 -30.85
C ALA A 5 -8.41 34.10 -30.91
N ILE A 6 -7.52 33.20 -30.50
CA ILE A 6 -7.90 31.81 -30.27
C ILE A 6 -8.61 31.77 -28.92
N THR A 7 -9.93 31.87 -28.94
CA THR A 7 -10.79 31.69 -27.76
C THR A 7 -10.89 30.19 -27.46
N GLY A 8 -9.78 29.60 -27.00
CA GLY A 8 -9.79 28.26 -26.40
C GLY A 8 -10.27 28.32 -24.94
N PRO A 9 -10.81 27.22 -24.38
CA PRO A 9 -11.19 27.17 -22.98
C PRO A 9 -9.99 27.51 -22.10
N ARG A 10 -10.23 28.39 -21.12
CA ARG A 10 -9.24 28.86 -20.16
C ARG A 10 -8.81 27.66 -19.30
N LEU A 11 -7.56 27.23 -19.42
CA LEU A 11 -6.95 26.15 -18.63
C LEU A 11 -6.71 26.55 -17.16
N ASP A 12 -7.62 27.28 -16.52
CA ASP A 12 -7.42 27.82 -15.17
C ASP A 12 -8.08 27.00 -14.05
N ARG A 13 -8.78 25.91 -14.38
CA ARG A 13 -9.47 25.09 -13.37
C ARG A 13 -9.47 23.61 -13.71
N GLU A 14 -8.33 22.97 -13.57
CA GLU A 14 -8.36 21.52 -13.41
C GLU A 14 -9.15 21.17 -12.15
N THR A 15 -10.16 20.33 -12.29
CA THR A 15 -10.88 19.82 -11.14
C THR A 15 -9.98 18.87 -10.35
N ARG A 16 -10.23 18.69 -9.05
CA ARG A 16 -9.52 17.69 -8.25
C ARG A 16 -9.61 16.30 -8.89
N ALA A 17 -10.74 15.99 -9.53
CA ALA A 17 -10.96 14.72 -10.22
C ALA A 17 -10.02 14.55 -11.43
N GLU A 18 -9.87 15.59 -12.27
CA GLU A 18 -8.96 15.56 -13.43
C GLU A 18 -7.51 15.31 -13.00
N ARG A 19 -7.04 15.99 -11.94
CA ARG A 19 -5.70 15.75 -11.40
C ARG A 19 -5.51 14.33 -10.88
N LEU A 20 -6.51 13.79 -10.17
CA LEU A 20 -6.43 12.40 -9.68
C LEU A 20 -6.41 11.39 -10.84
N ALA A 21 -7.19 11.62 -11.89
CA ALA A 21 -7.18 10.77 -13.08
C ALA A 21 -5.82 10.81 -13.80
N TYR A 22 -5.24 12.00 -13.98
CA TYR A 22 -3.93 12.16 -14.60
C TYR A 22 -2.82 11.45 -13.82
N VAL A 23 -2.76 11.66 -12.49
CA VAL A 23 -1.78 11.01 -11.62
C VAL A 23 -1.96 9.49 -11.63
N THR A 24 -3.20 9.01 -11.55
CA THR A 24 -3.49 7.56 -11.58
C THR A 24 -3.04 6.93 -12.90
N ALA A 25 -3.29 7.58 -14.04
CA ALA A 25 -2.85 7.09 -15.35
C ALA A 25 -1.32 6.99 -15.45
N HIS A 26 -0.58 7.96 -14.88
CA HIS A 26 0.89 7.93 -14.87
C HIS A 26 1.45 6.86 -13.94
N ILE A 27 0.83 6.63 -12.78
CA ILE A 27 1.20 5.52 -11.90
C ILE A 27 0.95 4.17 -12.60
N LEU A 28 -0.19 4.04 -13.29
CA LEU A 28 -0.51 2.82 -14.03
C LEU A 28 0.52 2.53 -15.13
N LEU A 29 0.93 3.56 -15.88
CA LEU A 29 1.98 3.42 -16.90
C LEU A 29 3.31 3.00 -16.27
N ALA A 30 3.73 3.65 -15.18
CA ALA A 30 4.97 3.30 -14.47
C ALA A 30 4.96 1.86 -13.94
N LEU A 31 3.80 1.33 -13.52
CA LEU A 31 3.66 -0.07 -13.11
C LEU A 31 3.83 -1.04 -14.30
N PHE A 32 3.27 -0.71 -15.45
CA PHE A 32 3.46 -1.50 -16.67
C PHE A 32 4.92 -1.47 -17.14
N ASP A 33 5.58 -0.31 -17.08
CA ASP A 33 7.00 -0.18 -17.41
C ASP A 33 7.90 -0.98 -16.45
N ALA A 34 7.49 -1.11 -15.19
CA ALA A 34 8.14 -1.97 -14.19
C ALA A 34 7.87 -3.47 -14.40
N GLY A 35 7.09 -3.85 -15.42
CA GLY A 35 6.78 -5.23 -15.78
C GLY A 35 5.56 -5.83 -15.08
N ALA A 36 4.81 -5.06 -14.29
CA ALA A 36 3.56 -5.53 -13.73
C ALA A 36 2.49 -5.65 -14.82
N THR A 37 1.55 -6.56 -14.64
CA THR A 37 0.40 -6.73 -15.53
C THR A 37 -0.90 -6.35 -14.83
N GLY A 38 -1.96 -6.09 -15.61
CA GLY A 38 -3.29 -5.92 -15.03
C GLY A 38 -3.77 -7.13 -14.24
N ARG A 39 -3.28 -8.34 -14.55
CA ARG A 39 -3.58 -9.55 -13.77
C ARG A 39 -2.92 -9.51 -12.39
N ASP A 40 -1.68 -9.05 -12.32
CA ASP A 40 -0.97 -8.88 -11.04
C ASP A 40 -1.69 -7.87 -10.14
N MET A 41 -2.16 -6.77 -10.71
CA MET A 41 -2.93 -5.76 -9.97
C MET A 41 -4.23 -6.30 -9.39
N VAL A 42 -4.98 -7.09 -10.17
CA VAL A 42 -6.19 -7.78 -9.68
C VAL A 42 -5.84 -8.78 -8.58
N GLN A 43 -4.70 -9.46 -8.70
CA GLN A 43 -4.23 -10.38 -7.67
C GLN A 43 -3.89 -9.64 -6.36
N TRP A 44 -3.20 -8.50 -6.42
CA TRP A 44 -2.86 -7.69 -5.23
C TRP A 44 -4.10 -7.26 -4.44
N THR A 45 -5.24 -7.02 -5.09
CA THR A 45 -6.49 -6.65 -4.38
C THR A 45 -7.05 -7.76 -3.49
N LYS A 46 -6.58 -9.00 -3.67
CA LYS A 46 -6.99 -10.17 -2.89
C LYS A 46 -5.96 -10.53 -1.82
N GLU A 47 -4.78 -9.93 -1.87
CA GLU A 47 -3.71 -10.20 -0.92
C GLU A 47 -3.92 -9.40 0.37
N PRO A 48 -3.53 -9.94 1.53
CA PRO A 48 -3.56 -9.19 2.78
C PRO A 48 -2.72 -7.92 2.68
N ARG A 49 -3.20 -6.82 3.26
CA ARG A 49 -2.47 -5.54 3.17
C ARG A 49 -1.10 -5.67 3.85
N LEU A 50 -0.05 -5.22 3.17
CA LEU A 50 1.26 -5.08 3.79
C LEU A 50 1.32 -3.79 4.61
N LEU A 51 1.51 -3.93 5.92
CA LEU A 51 1.61 -2.78 6.82
C LEU A 51 3.07 -2.49 7.16
N PRO A 52 3.56 -1.24 7.01
CA PRO A 52 4.95 -0.90 7.34
C PRO A 52 5.21 -0.92 8.86
N THR A 53 4.19 -0.62 9.67
CA THR A 53 4.27 -0.54 11.13
C THR A 53 3.07 -1.19 11.79
N CYS A 54 3.20 -1.56 13.05
CA CYS A 54 2.10 -2.11 13.83
C CYS A 54 1.09 -0.99 14.19
N PRO A 55 -0.21 -1.14 13.91
CA PRO A 55 -1.21 -0.10 14.20
C PRO A 55 -1.83 -0.21 15.60
N LEU A 56 -1.46 -1.22 16.39
CA LEU A 56 -2.17 -1.64 17.60
C LEU A 56 -1.48 -1.22 18.90
N GLY A 57 -2.31 -0.76 19.86
CA GLY A 57 -1.97 -0.67 21.28
C GLY A 57 -0.64 0.02 21.57
N LYS A 58 0.17 -0.60 22.45
CA LYS A 58 1.48 -0.07 22.89
C LYS A 58 2.53 0.04 21.78
N PHE A 59 2.34 -0.67 20.67
CA PHE A 59 3.27 -0.72 19.54
C PHE A 59 2.79 0.10 18.33
N ARG A 60 1.80 0.99 18.52
CA ARG A 60 1.27 1.81 17.43
C ARG A 60 2.38 2.67 16.81
N GLY A 61 2.61 2.50 15.51
CA GLY A 61 3.64 3.21 14.75
C GLY A 61 5.03 2.58 14.84
N VAL A 62 5.20 1.50 15.63
CA VAL A 62 6.49 0.81 15.78
C VAL A 62 6.70 -0.15 14.60
N PRO A 63 7.92 -0.23 14.03
CA PRO A 63 8.25 -1.22 13.02
C PRO A 63 8.01 -2.65 13.52
N TRP A 64 7.52 -3.53 12.64
CA TRP A 64 7.25 -4.94 13.02
C TRP A 64 8.47 -5.67 13.58
N SER A 65 9.68 -5.29 13.17
CA SER A 65 10.95 -5.83 13.69
C SER A 65 11.20 -5.54 15.17
N GLU A 66 10.65 -4.45 15.69
CA GLU A 66 10.81 -4.02 17.09
C GLU A 66 9.65 -4.50 17.99
N VAL A 67 8.59 -5.04 17.39
CA VAL A 67 7.49 -5.63 18.15
C VAL A 67 7.95 -6.89 18.87
N GLU A 68 7.63 -6.98 20.15
CA GLU A 68 7.99 -8.11 20.99
C GLU A 68 7.39 -9.44 20.49
N ALA A 69 8.17 -10.52 20.48
CA ALA A 69 7.73 -11.82 19.98
C ALA A 69 6.49 -12.36 20.73
N GLY A 70 6.39 -12.12 22.04
CA GLY A 70 5.23 -12.49 22.85
C GLY A 70 3.94 -11.80 22.38
N PHE A 71 4.04 -10.53 21.97
CA PHE A 71 2.92 -9.77 21.44
C PHE A 71 2.49 -10.28 20.06
N LEU A 72 3.44 -10.55 19.17
CA LEU A 72 3.13 -11.16 17.86
C LEU A 72 2.41 -12.50 18.01
N GLY A 73 2.89 -13.36 18.92
CA GLY A 73 2.24 -14.63 19.22
C GLY A 73 0.85 -14.47 19.84
N TRP A 74 0.65 -13.47 20.71
CA TRP A 74 -0.67 -13.14 21.25
C TRP A 74 -1.66 -12.73 20.16
N MET A 75 -1.23 -11.89 19.20
CA MET A 75 -2.10 -11.43 18.11
C MET A 75 -2.61 -12.60 17.26
N LEU A 76 -1.76 -13.59 16.95
CA LEU A 76 -2.16 -14.77 16.19
C LEU A 76 -3.23 -15.61 16.88
N ARG A 77 -3.23 -15.64 18.22
CA ARG A 77 -4.20 -16.37 19.03
C ARG A 77 -5.53 -15.63 19.24
N GLN A 78 -5.60 -14.35 18.89
CA GLN A 78 -6.83 -13.58 19.09
C GLN A 78 -7.88 -13.95 18.03
N PRO A 79 -9.07 -14.46 18.41
CA PRO A 79 -10.08 -14.93 17.46
C PRO A 79 -10.66 -13.78 16.62
N THR A 80 -10.92 -12.63 17.24
CA THR A 80 -11.52 -11.44 16.60
C THR A 80 -10.51 -10.52 15.90
N MET A 81 -9.23 -10.88 15.89
CA MET A 81 -8.19 -10.07 15.27
C MET A 81 -8.28 -10.15 13.75
N GLU A 82 -8.19 -8.99 13.10
CA GLU A 82 -8.23 -8.85 11.65
C GLU A 82 -7.19 -9.75 10.96
N GLU A 83 -7.58 -10.34 9.83
CA GLU A 83 -6.73 -11.26 9.06
C GLU A 83 -5.44 -10.59 8.57
N ASP A 84 -5.52 -9.34 8.11
CA ASP A 84 -4.34 -8.59 7.67
C ASP A 84 -3.33 -8.40 8.82
N LEU A 85 -3.80 -8.14 10.04
CA LEU A 85 -2.93 -7.98 11.21
C LEU A 85 -2.28 -9.30 11.60
N LYS A 86 -3.02 -10.42 11.55
CA LYS A 86 -2.45 -11.76 11.75
C LYS A 86 -1.43 -12.10 10.68
N TRP A 87 -1.71 -11.77 9.43
CA TRP A 87 -0.80 -12.02 8.32
C TRP A 87 0.51 -11.25 8.48
N ASN A 88 0.46 -9.96 8.85
CA ASN A 88 1.66 -9.16 9.12
C ASN A 88 2.47 -9.71 10.31
N ALA A 89 1.79 -10.16 11.37
CA ALA A 89 2.44 -10.79 12.53
C ALA A 89 3.16 -12.08 12.15
N GLN A 90 2.48 -12.94 11.41
CA GLN A 90 3.00 -14.22 10.96
C GLN A 90 4.20 -14.02 10.03
N ARG A 91 4.09 -13.08 9.08
CA ARG A 91 5.19 -12.71 8.18
C ARG A 91 6.43 -12.31 8.96
N GLU A 92 6.28 -11.51 10.00
CA GLU A 92 7.41 -11.08 10.82
C GLU A 92 8.02 -12.24 11.64
N ILE A 93 7.19 -13.10 12.24
CA ILE A 93 7.68 -14.30 12.92
C ILE A 93 8.48 -15.19 11.96
N THR A 94 7.94 -15.45 10.76
CA THR A 94 8.60 -16.25 9.73
C THR A 94 9.92 -15.60 9.28
N ARG A 95 9.96 -14.26 9.14
CA ARG A 95 11.20 -13.53 8.82
C ARG A 95 12.27 -13.75 9.90
N ARG A 96 11.89 -13.67 11.18
CA ARG A 96 12.81 -13.90 12.31
C ARG A 96 13.31 -15.33 12.36
N GLN A 97 12.44 -16.32 12.11
CA GLN A 97 12.82 -17.74 12.06
C GLN A 97 13.83 -18.00 10.94
N LYS A 98 13.58 -17.49 9.73
CA LYS A 98 14.51 -17.60 8.60
C LYS A 98 15.86 -16.91 8.87
N GLY A 99 15.85 -15.78 9.58
CA GLY A 99 17.08 -15.09 10.00
C GLY A 99 17.83 -15.79 11.13
N ALA A 100 17.17 -16.66 11.90
CA ALA A 100 17.75 -17.41 13.01
C ALA A 100 18.36 -18.77 12.59
N GLY A 101 18.30 -19.15 11.31
CA GLY A 101 19.03 -20.30 10.78
C GLY A 101 18.57 -21.68 11.31
N LEU A 102 17.28 -21.83 11.60
CA LEU A 102 16.63 -23.14 11.81
C LEU A 102 15.71 -23.47 10.63
#